data_AF-A0A2V6M2J9-F1
#
_entry.id   AF-A0A2V6M2J9-F1
#
_cell.length_a   1.000
_cell.length_b   1.000
_cell.length_c   1.000
_cell.angle_alpha   90.00
_cell.angle_beta   90.00
_cell.angle_gamma   90.00
#
_symmetry.space_group_name_H-M   'P 1'
#
loop_
_entity.id
_entity.type
_entity.pdbx_description
1 polymer ?
#
loop_
_entity_poly.entity_id
_entity_poly.type
_entity_poly.pdbx_seq_one_letter_code
_entity_poly.pdbx_strand_id
1 'polypeptide(L)'
;MVSRTRFFICLVLLSGLAAASAQAPPRKLPPRTEPLEKYDNPPAYIFRIETSPRMVSQYDTFTSYQVNVDANGNNILGDAANESSIAVDPTNLSKMTIGW
;
A
#
# COMPACT_ATOMS: atom_id res chain seq x y z
N MET A 1 -18.31 -11.61 -36.68
CA MET A 1 -17.33 -10.75 -37.38
C MET A 1 -17.27 -9.40 -36.66
N VAL A 2 -16.11 -9.03 -36.10
CA VAL A 2 -15.90 -7.67 -35.58
C VAL A 2 -15.75 -6.74 -36.78
N SER A 3 -16.58 -5.70 -36.88
CA SER A 3 -16.44 -4.69 -37.94
C SER A 3 -15.10 -3.97 -37.79
N ARG A 4 -14.44 -3.65 -38.92
CA ARG A 4 -13.16 -2.91 -38.95
C ARG A 4 -13.22 -1.65 -38.07
N THR A 5 -14.36 -0.94 -38.09
CA THR A 5 -14.61 0.25 -37.26
C THR A 5 -14.53 -0.04 -35.76
N ARG A 6 -15.09 -1.16 -35.29
CA ARG A 6 -15.06 -1.55 -33.86
C ARG A 6 -13.65 -1.93 -33.41
N PHE A 7 -12.88 -2.56 -34.30
CA PHE A 7 -11.48 -2.89 -34.04
C PHE A 7 -10.63 -1.63 -33.89
N PHE A 8 -10.78 -0.65 -34.80
CA PHE A 8 -10.06 0.62 -34.70
C PHE A 8 -10.43 1.42 -33.45
N ILE A 9 -11.72 1.48 -33.07
CA ILE A 9 -12.15 2.15 -31.84
C ILE A 9 -11.50 1.51 -30.61
N CYS A 10 -11.50 0.17 -30.54
CA CYS A 10 -10.87 -0.55 -29.43
C CYS A 10 -9.37 -0.21 -29.34
N LEU A 11 -8.68 -0.17 -30.48
CA LEU A 11 -7.25 0.10 -30.54
C LEU A 11 -6.94 1.54 -30.08
N VAL A 12 -7.76 2.52 -30.47
CA VAL A 12 -7.67 3.91 -29.98
C VAL A 12 -7.91 4.01 -28.48
N LEU A 13 -8.93 3.31 -27.95
CA LEU A 13 -9.21 3.28 -26.51
C LEU A 13 -8.07 2.66 -25.71
N LEU A 14 -7.51 1.54 -26.18
CA LEU A 14 -6.34 0.88 -25.58
C LEU A 14 -5.10 1.79 -25.57
N SER A 15 -4.89 2.52 -26.67
CA SER A 15 -3.77 3.47 -26.82
C SER A 15 -3.92 4.66 -25.86
N GLY A 16 -5.13 5.20 -25.73
CA GLY A 16 -5.44 6.29 -24.80
C GLY A 16 -5.27 5.89 -23.33
N LEU A 17 -5.68 4.67 -22.97
CA LEU A 17 -5.52 4.14 -21.60
C LEU A 17 -4.04 4.01 -21.21
N ALA A 18 -3.20 3.53 -22.13
CA ALA A 18 -1.76 3.39 -21.88
C ALA A 18 -1.07 4.74 -21.67
N ALA A 19 -1.43 5.75 -22.47
CA ALA A 19 -0.89 7.10 -22.34
C ALA A 19 -1.28 7.75 -21.00
N ALA A 20 -2.53 7.58 -20.53
CA ALA A 20 -2.97 8.08 -19.23
C ALA A 20 -2.27 7.38 -18.06
N SER A 21 -2.03 6.07 -18.16
CA SER A 21 -1.29 5.30 -17.15
C SER A 21 0.18 5.73 -17.03
N ALA A 22 0.82 6.08 -18.15
CA ALA A 22 2.22 6.50 -18.20
C ALA A 22 2.47 7.92 -17.64
N GLN A 23 1.43 8.71 -17.38
CA GLN A 23 1.54 10.05 -16.80
C GLN A 23 1.61 10.06 -15.27
N ALA A 24 1.58 8.89 -14.61
CA ALA A 24 1.80 8.82 -13.18
C ALA A 24 3.22 9.33 -12.85
N PRO A 25 3.38 10.31 -11.95
CA PRO A 25 4.70 10.80 -11.56
C PRO A 25 5.54 9.64 -11.02
N PRO A 26 6.86 9.60 -11.31
CA PRO A 26 7.73 8.56 -10.78
C PRO A 26 7.66 8.58 -9.25
N ARG A 27 7.25 7.45 -8.67
CA ARG A 27 7.21 7.27 -7.22
C ARG A 27 8.63 7.37 -6.70
N LYS A 28 9.00 8.51 -6.11
CA LYS A 28 10.23 8.63 -5.31
C LYS A 28 10.06 7.72 -4.10
N LEU A 29 10.58 6.50 -4.19
CA LEU A 29 10.69 5.63 -3.03
C LEU A 29 11.73 6.24 -2.10
N PRO A 30 11.45 6.33 -0.79
CA PRO A 30 12.47 6.72 0.15
C PRO A 30 13.65 5.73 0.09
N PRO A 31 14.88 6.19 0.32
CA PRO A 31 16.06 5.33 0.36
C PRO A 31 15.83 4.17 1.34
N ARG A 32 16.09 2.93 0.90
CA ARG A 32 15.94 1.73 1.74
C ARG A 32 17.21 1.39 2.55
N THR A 33 18.26 2.19 2.40
CA THR A 33 19.58 1.95 3.00
C THR A 33 19.70 2.44 4.43
N GLU A 34 18.78 3.27 4.92
CA GLU A 34 18.79 3.79 6.28
C GLU A 34 17.37 3.84 6.87
N PRO A 35 17.23 3.75 8.21
CA PRO A 35 15.97 4.05 8.88
C PRO A 35 15.52 5.50 8.57
N LEU A 36 14.23 5.65 8.25
CA LEU A 36 13.62 6.95 7.93
C LEU A 36 13.35 7.80 9.18
N GLU A 37 13.29 7.18 10.35
CA GLU A 37 13.11 7.86 11.64
C GLU A 37 14.42 8.33 12.24
N LYS A 38 14.35 9.46 12.95
CA LYS A 38 15.44 10.06 13.74
C LYS A 38 14.89 10.41 15.12
N TYR A 39 15.74 10.40 16.14
CA TYR A 39 15.35 10.63 17.55
C TYR A 39 14.60 11.95 17.76
N ASP A 40 15.01 13.02 17.08
CA ASP A 40 14.40 14.35 17.22
C ASP A 40 13.24 14.61 16.23
N ASN A 41 12.70 13.57 15.58
CA ASN A 41 11.54 13.75 14.71
C ASN A 41 10.33 14.23 15.54
N PRO A 42 9.64 15.30 15.13
CA PRO A 42 8.41 15.68 15.79
C PRO A 42 7.33 14.60 15.58
N PRO A 43 6.30 14.54 16.44
CA PRO A 43 5.14 13.70 16.18
C PRO A 43 4.59 13.95 14.77
N ALA A 44 4.28 12.87 14.04
CA ALA A 44 3.71 12.98 12.71
C ALA A 44 2.32 13.64 12.78
N TYR A 45 2.15 14.76 12.06
CA TYR A 45 0.84 15.39 11.92
C TYR A 45 0.01 14.66 10.85
N ILE A 46 -0.99 13.90 11.28
CA ILE A 46 -1.92 13.20 10.38
C ILE A 46 -2.96 14.22 9.87
N PHE A 47 -2.61 14.98 8.83
CA PHE A 47 -3.47 16.05 8.31
C PHE A 47 -4.40 15.61 7.16
N ARG A 48 -4.17 14.43 6.57
CA ARG A 48 -5.00 13.88 5.49
C ARG A 48 -4.89 12.35 5.45
N ILE A 49 -6.01 11.67 5.72
CA ILE A 49 -6.11 10.21 5.56
C ILE A 49 -6.39 9.95 4.07
N GLU A 50 -5.33 10.00 3.25
CA GLU A 50 -5.37 9.33 1.96
C GLU A 50 -5.14 7.83 2.17
N THR A 51 -5.75 7.00 1.32
CA THR A 51 -5.65 5.55 1.45
C THR A 51 -5.13 4.92 0.17
N SER A 52 -4.37 3.83 0.30
CA SER A 52 -4.01 2.94 -0.82
C SER A 52 -4.38 1.50 -0.50
N PRO A 53 -4.38 0.58 -1.47
CA PRO A 53 -4.44 -0.85 -1.15
C PRO A 53 -3.36 -1.22 -0.13
N ARG A 54 -3.69 -2.11 0.83
CA ARG A 54 -2.74 -2.59 1.84
C ARG A 54 -1.59 -3.38 1.20
N MET A 55 -0.42 -3.35 1.84
CA MET A 55 0.66 -4.24 1.46
C MET A 55 0.32 -5.70 1.81
N VAL A 56 0.52 -6.59 0.84
CA VAL A 56 0.56 -8.04 1.05
C VAL A 56 1.91 -8.52 0.54
N SER A 57 2.74 -9.06 1.42
CA SER A 57 4.07 -9.56 1.09
C SER A 57 4.09 -11.07 1.21
N GLN A 58 4.62 -11.76 0.21
CA GLN A 58 4.77 -13.21 0.21
C GLN A 58 6.25 -13.56 0.27
N TYR A 59 6.62 -14.46 1.16
CA TYR A 59 7.96 -15.01 1.30
C TYR A 59 7.86 -16.52 1.50
N ASP A 60 8.22 -17.28 0.47
CA ASP A 60 8.05 -18.74 0.43
C ASP A 60 6.60 -19.15 0.78
N THR A 61 6.40 -19.88 1.87
CA THR A 61 5.08 -20.31 2.35
C THR A 61 4.37 -19.29 3.25
N PHE A 62 5.04 -18.19 3.59
CA PHE A 62 4.52 -17.17 4.50
C PHE A 62 3.88 -16.01 3.73
N THR A 63 2.70 -15.58 4.19
CA THR A 63 2.04 -14.35 3.71
C THR A 63 1.92 -13.36 4.86
N SER A 64 2.54 -12.19 4.69
CA SER A 64 2.46 -11.07 5.62
C SER A 64 1.44 -10.05 5.13
N TYR A 65 0.58 -9.59 6.05
CA TYR A 65 -0.41 -8.56 5.80
C TYR A 65 -0.04 -7.31 6.58
N GLN A 66 -0.14 -6.15 5.93
CA GLN A 66 -0.06 -4.88 6.65
C GLN A 66 -1.26 -4.71 7.58
N VAL A 67 -0.98 -4.24 8.79
CA VAL A 67 -1.95 -4.11 9.89
C VAL A 67 -2.32 -2.67 10.22
N ASN A 68 -1.46 -1.69 9.89
CA ASN A 68 -1.86 -0.29 9.98
C ASN A 68 -2.72 0.08 8.78
N VAL A 69 -4.03 -0.07 8.97
CA VAL A 69 -5.05 0.08 7.92
C VAL A 69 -6.28 0.79 8.46
N ASP A 70 -7.06 1.40 7.57
CA ASP A 70 -8.36 1.99 7.89
C ASP A 70 -9.43 0.91 8.19
N ALA A 71 -10.65 1.35 8.51
CA ALA A 71 -11.78 0.45 8.78
C ALA A 71 -12.18 -0.45 7.59
N ASN A 72 -11.74 -0.11 6.38
CA ASN A 72 -11.97 -0.90 5.16
C ASN A 72 -10.78 -1.81 4.82
N GLY A 73 -9.71 -1.81 5.61
CA GLY A 73 -8.49 -2.59 5.38
C GLY A 73 -7.52 -1.97 4.36
N ASN A 74 -7.65 -0.67 4.06
CA ASN A 74 -6.72 0.06 3.20
C ASN A 74 -5.56 0.64 3.99
N ASN A 75 -4.35 0.67 3.40
CA ASN A 75 -3.19 1.36 3.98
C ASN A 75 -3.49 2.86 4.18
N ILE A 76 -3.18 3.39 5.36
CA ILE A 76 -3.26 4.81 5.68
C ILE A 76 -1.96 5.48 5.22
N LEU A 77 -2.03 6.36 4.21
CA LEU A 77 -0.85 7.00 3.65
C LEU A 77 -0.28 8.06 4.60
N GLY A 78 1.05 8.05 4.76
CA GLY A 78 1.77 8.98 5.64
C GLY A 78 1.80 8.55 7.11
N ASP A 79 1.05 7.51 7.47
CA ASP A 79 1.13 6.88 8.78
C ASP A 79 2.11 5.71 8.73
N ALA A 80 3.33 5.98 9.18
CA ALA A 80 4.42 5.02 9.17
C ALA A 80 4.15 3.83 10.11
N ALA A 81 3.36 4.03 11.17
CA ALA A 81 3.05 3.00 12.16
C ALA A 81 4.28 2.20 12.64
N ASN A 82 5.36 2.92 12.93
CA ASN A 82 6.56 2.33 13.48
C ASN A 82 6.40 2.05 14.99
N GLU A 83 7.27 1.19 15.53
CA GLU A 83 7.37 0.89 16.97
C GLU A 83 6.11 0.25 17.62
N SER A 84 5.36 -0.54 16.86
CA SER A 84 4.22 -1.29 17.41
C SER A 84 4.64 -2.31 18.47
N SER A 85 3.77 -2.53 19.46
CA SER A 85 3.81 -3.72 20.31
C SER A 85 2.88 -4.81 19.77
N ILE A 86 3.31 -6.07 19.88
CA ILE A 86 2.54 -7.25 19.45
C ILE A 86 2.46 -8.28 20.58
N ALA A 87 1.28 -8.82 20.82
CA ALA A 87 1.04 -9.92 21.75
C ALA A 87 0.26 -11.05 21.06
N VAL A 88 0.65 -12.30 21.32
CA VAL A 88 0.01 -13.51 20.80
C VAL A 88 -0.35 -14.41 21.97
N ASP A 89 -1.57 -14.92 22.02
CA ASP A 89 -2.00 -15.87 23.04
C ASP A 89 -1.30 -17.23 22.83
N PRO A 90 -0.47 -17.71 23.77
CA PRO A 90 0.25 -18.97 23.59
C PRO A 90 -0.65 -20.20 23.63
N THR A 91 -1.90 -20.07 24.12
CA THR A 91 -2.90 -21.15 24.16
C THR A 91 -3.84 -21.14 22.96
N ASN A 92 -3.84 -20.05 22.17
CA ASN A 92 -4.64 -19.92 20.96
C ASN A 92 -3.98 -18.93 19.97
N LEU A 93 -3.18 -19.44 19.04
CA LEU A 93 -2.43 -18.64 18.08
C LEU A 93 -3.30 -17.84 17.09
N SER A 94 -4.62 -18.10 17.04
CA SER A 94 -5.57 -17.28 16.29
C SER A 94 -5.97 -15.99 17.02
N LYS A 95 -5.52 -15.80 18.26
CA LYS A 95 -5.71 -14.57 19.05
C LYS A 95 -4.41 -13.80 19.15
N MET A 96 -4.43 -12.58 18.61
CA MET A 96 -3.30 -11.66 18.57
C MET A 96 -3.82 -10.23 18.77
N THR A 97 -2.97 -9.36 19.31
CA THR A 97 -3.24 -7.91 19.39
C THR A 97 -1.99 -7.15 18.99
N ILE A 98 -2.17 -6.08 18.23
CA ILE A 98 -1.13 -5.15 17.80
C ILE A 98 -1.59 -3.74 18.19
N GLY A 99 -0.70 -2.95 18.77
CA GLY A 99 -1.00 -1.58 19.17
C GLY A 99 0.22 -0.67 19.05
N TRP A 100 -0.06 0.63 19.01
CA TRP A 100 0.90 1.73 19.01
C TRP A 100 0.58 2.64 20.19
#